data_AF-D3AW13-F1
#
_entry.id   AF-D3AW13-F1
#
_cell.length_a   1.000
_cell.length_b   1.000
_cell.length_c   1.000
_cell.angle_alpha   90.00
_cell.angle_beta   90.00
_cell.angle_gamma   90.00
#
_symmetry.space_group_name_H-M   'P 1'
#
loop_
_entity.id
_entity.type
_entity.pdbx_description
1 polymer ?
#
loop_
_entity_poly.entity_id
_entity_poly.type
_entity_poly.pdbx_seq_one_letter_code
_entity_poly.pdbx_strand_id
1 'polypeptide(L)'
;MDYKTIQSTISLIQENITKVPVVQKVLDNKYVREHPVVAGVTAVGAGLLAAKTIAKVVKGTEKRYNFASIPGITYEDEIYDVAVIGAGPSGSTLSYYLAREGRKVAVLEKKKFPRDKFCGDAVATMAQDILREMGVMKELVDEDLGHFAQNGGFVSPNGNSFIGNSAKEMARDAKYNRGAVIAVKRIYLDEKIAKAAKRMGAELYENTTVQTCKFDRNTGLWTVECVGSEDNQPIVYRARCLVCADGSPSSTARALGYVNTEPNGICSRAYVKNNKTFKYDGVVFYPKSLLPGYCAIIREARDELNYLAYIIPGGKVQNEDLHHYHHDYIQNDPFISKALGPNPEIERMKAAPLRLGGIEKSYDDHMIIIGDAAGFIDPLTGEGIQYAMEGGKIGAEVLIKAFNEKDLSHQSLKRYQDRWMSRFGHEFATSMTMSLFLYRFPIVLDAAANLIGKRGARFLAEWAAVMTGVEPKTWFLRPSVGPFIVLEIFAECFRRLFKSKSIKNTENNSLDQY
;
A
#
# COMPACT_ATOMS: atom_id res chain seq x y z
N MET A 1 -18.12 -12.04 25.51
CA MET A 1 -18.59 -12.28 26.90
C MET A 1 -19.66 -11.24 27.16
N ASP A 2 -20.90 -11.63 27.43
CA ASP A 2 -21.94 -10.65 27.77
C ASP A 2 -21.68 -10.02 29.15
N TYR A 3 -22.30 -8.87 29.40
CA TYR A 3 -22.15 -8.14 30.65
C TYR A 3 -22.54 -8.99 31.89
N LYS A 4 -23.53 -9.89 31.76
CA LYS A 4 -23.93 -10.80 32.84
C LYS A 4 -22.84 -11.81 33.20
N THR A 5 -22.10 -12.31 32.20
CA THR A 5 -21.00 -13.25 32.38
C THR A 5 -19.79 -12.56 32.99
N ILE A 6 -19.53 -11.31 32.59
CA ILE A 6 -18.49 -10.47 33.21
C ILE A 6 -18.86 -10.21 34.67
N GLN A 7 -20.10 -9.83 34.95
CA GLN A 7 -20.57 -9.61 36.32
C GLN A 7 -20.55 -10.89 37.15
N SER A 8 -20.98 -12.03 36.62
CA SER A 8 -20.91 -13.30 37.37
C SER A 8 -19.47 -13.73 37.62
N THR A 9 -18.55 -13.49 36.67
CA THR A 9 -17.12 -13.78 36.84
C THR A 9 -16.50 -12.85 37.87
N ILE A 10 -16.84 -11.55 37.85
CA ILE A 10 -16.42 -10.57 38.85
C ILE A 10 -16.94 -10.97 40.23
N SER A 11 -18.22 -11.34 40.36
CA SER A 11 -18.79 -11.81 41.64
C SER A 11 -18.12 -13.09 42.13
N LEU A 12 -17.83 -14.05 41.24
CA LEU A 12 -17.14 -15.29 41.60
C LEU A 12 -15.70 -15.02 42.05
N ILE A 13 -15.02 -14.07 41.40
CA ILE A 13 -13.68 -13.62 41.79
C ILE A 13 -13.75 -12.91 43.14
N GLN A 14 -14.70 -12.01 43.35
CA GLN A 14 -14.91 -11.30 44.61
C GLN A 14 -15.21 -12.27 45.76
N GLU A 15 -16.07 -13.26 45.54
CA GLU A 15 -16.42 -14.29 46.55
C GLU A 15 -15.22 -15.18 46.91
N ASN A 16 -14.39 -15.55 45.93
CA ASN A 16 -13.19 -16.36 46.18
C ASN A 16 -12.06 -15.56 46.84
N ILE A 17 -11.93 -14.27 46.51
CA ILE A 17 -10.93 -13.37 47.11
C ILE A 17 -11.31 -13.03 48.57
N THR A 18 -12.59 -12.83 48.87
CA THR A 18 -13.06 -12.46 50.22
C THR A 18 -13.04 -13.61 51.23
N LYS A 19 -13.03 -14.87 50.78
CA LYS A 19 -12.89 -16.06 51.65
C LYS A 19 -11.47 -16.31 52.16
N VAL A 20 -10.47 -15.55 51.70
CA VAL A 20 -9.09 -15.66 52.16
C VAL A 20 -8.87 -14.68 53.32
N PRO A 21 -8.72 -15.15 54.59
CA PRO A 21 -8.70 -14.27 55.77
C PRO A 21 -7.57 -13.23 55.75
N VAL A 22 -6.49 -13.53 55.03
CA VAL A 22 -5.31 -12.66 54.88
C VAL A 22 -5.57 -11.52 53.89
N VAL A 23 -6.46 -11.69 52.90
CA VAL A 23 -6.83 -10.62 51.94
C VAL A 23 -7.72 -9.58 52.60
N GLN A 24 -8.64 -9.98 53.49
CA GLN A 24 -9.44 -9.04 54.28
C GLN A 24 -8.58 -8.12 55.16
N LYS A 25 -7.45 -8.62 55.68
CA LYS A 25 -6.50 -7.80 56.44
C LYS A 25 -5.76 -6.75 55.59
N VAL A 26 -5.56 -7.01 54.30
CA VAL A 26 -4.91 -6.06 53.36
C VAL A 26 -5.89 -5.01 52.82
N LEU A 27 -7.20 -5.24 52.95
CA LEU A 27 -8.23 -4.22 52.68
C LEU A 27 -8.38 -3.21 53.84
N ASP A 28 -7.82 -3.51 55.02
CA ASP A 28 -7.74 -2.59 56.15
C ASP A 28 -6.50 -1.68 56.03
N ASN A 29 -6.75 -0.41 55.77
CA ASN A 29 -5.72 0.62 55.61
C ASN A 29 -4.78 0.76 56.82
N LYS A 30 -5.21 0.40 58.04
CA LYS A 30 -4.36 0.48 59.24
C LYS A 30 -3.32 -0.64 59.25
N TYR A 31 -3.70 -1.86 58.89
CA TYR A 31 -2.82 -3.02 58.87
C TYR A 31 -1.74 -2.94 57.78
N VAL A 32 -2.10 -2.41 56.60
CA VAL A 32 -1.17 -2.21 55.47
C VAL A 32 -0.05 -1.22 55.80
N ARG A 33 -0.35 -0.18 56.60
CA ARG A 33 0.67 0.77 57.06
C ARG A 33 1.65 0.17 58.07
N GLU A 34 1.18 -0.73 58.93
CA GLU A 34 2.01 -1.34 59.98
C GLU A 34 2.86 -2.52 59.44
N HIS A 35 2.45 -3.19 58.36
CA HIS A 35 3.09 -4.41 57.84
C HIS A 35 3.28 -4.41 56.30
N PRO A 36 4.08 -3.48 55.73
CA PRO A 36 4.14 -3.23 54.28
C PRO A 36 4.70 -4.40 53.46
N VAL A 37 5.67 -5.16 54.01
CA VAL A 37 6.25 -6.32 53.33
C VAL A 37 5.24 -7.47 53.24
N VAL A 38 4.47 -7.70 54.31
CA VAL A 38 3.43 -8.73 54.35
C VAL A 38 2.27 -8.36 53.42
N ALA A 39 1.90 -7.08 53.34
CA ALA A 39 0.91 -6.59 52.40
C ALA A 39 1.34 -6.78 50.93
N GLY A 40 2.62 -6.49 50.61
CA GLY A 40 3.18 -6.70 49.27
C GLY A 40 3.18 -8.16 48.84
N VAL A 41 3.65 -9.07 49.71
CA VAL A 41 3.64 -10.53 49.42
C VAL A 41 2.22 -11.07 49.28
N THR A 42 1.29 -10.56 50.10
CA THR A 42 -0.12 -10.96 50.05
C THR A 42 -0.81 -10.49 48.76
N ALA A 43 -0.54 -9.26 48.29
CA ALA A 43 -1.09 -8.73 47.05
C ALA A 43 -0.63 -9.54 45.83
N VAL A 44 0.64 -9.94 45.79
CA VAL A 44 1.19 -10.83 44.75
C VAL A 44 0.53 -12.21 44.81
N GLY A 45 0.35 -12.79 46.00
CA GLY A 45 -0.33 -14.06 46.20
C GLY A 45 -1.80 -14.04 45.77
N ALA A 46 -2.53 -12.96 46.08
CA ALA A 46 -3.92 -12.76 45.65
C ALA A 46 -4.03 -12.60 44.12
N GLY A 47 -3.09 -11.87 43.50
CA GLY A 47 -2.99 -11.73 42.05
C GLY A 47 -2.76 -13.07 41.33
N LEU A 48 -1.90 -13.93 41.88
CA LEU A 48 -1.67 -15.29 41.35
C LEU A 48 -2.89 -16.20 41.53
N LEU A 49 -3.62 -16.11 42.64
CA LEU A 49 -4.84 -16.88 42.87
C LEU A 49 -5.96 -16.45 41.91
N ALA A 50 -6.10 -15.15 41.67
CA ALA A 50 -7.04 -14.59 40.69
C ALA A 50 -6.68 -15.05 39.27
N ALA A 51 -5.40 -14.97 38.88
CA ALA A 51 -4.92 -15.45 37.59
C ALA A 51 -5.17 -16.95 37.37
N LYS A 52 -4.94 -17.77 38.41
CA LYS A 52 -5.19 -19.23 38.35
C LYS A 52 -6.68 -19.56 38.25
N THR A 53 -7.53 -18.78 38.91
CA THR A 53 -9.00 -18.91 38.85
C THR A 53 -9.52 -18.50 37.47
N ILE A 54 -9.04 -17.37 36.92
CA ILE A 54 -9.30 -16.93 35.55
C ILE A 54 -8.87 -18.01 34.54
N ALA A 55 -7.66 -18.57 34.68
CA ALA A 55 -7.19 -19.64 33.81
C ALA A 55 -8.07 -20.92 33.89
N LYS A 56 -8.63 -21.24 35.06
CA LYS A 56 -9.54 -22.38 35.25
C LYS A 56 -10.93 -22.12 34.63
N VAL A 57 -11.43 -20.90 34.72
CA VAL A 57 -12.69 -20.47 34.06
C VAL A 57 -12.51 -20.45 32.54
N VAL A 58 -11.37 -19.98 32.05
CA VAL A 58 -11.03 -19.95 30.62
C VAL A 58 -10.85 -21.38 30.06
N LYS A 59 -10.25 -22.31 30.81
CA LYS A 59 -10.13 -23.72 30.41
C LYS A 59 -11.44 -24.51 30.52
N GLY A 60 -12.38 -24.07 31.35
CA GLY A 60 -13.69 -24.71 31.54
C GLY A 60 -14.80 -24.22 30.62
N THR A 61 -14.50 -23.28 29.70
CA THR A 61 -15.48 -22.65 28.81
C THR A 61 -15.21 -22.95 27.33
N GLU A 62 -14.88 -24.20 26.99
CA GLU A 62 -15.22 -24.74 25.66
C GLU A 62 -16.73 -25.05 25.61
N LYS A 63 -17.58 -24.06 25.86
CA LYS A 63 -18.96 -24.15 25.38
C LYS A 63 -18.94 -23.73 23.92
N ARG A 64 -19.09 -24.72 23.03
CA ARG A 64 -19.50 -24.49 21.64
C ARG A 64 -20.73 -23.58 21.67
N TYR A 65 -20.57 -22.34 21.23
CA TYR A 65 -21.71 -21.47 20.95
C TYR A 65 -22.44 -22.08 19.77
N ASN A 66 -23.67 -22.54 19.99
CA ASN A 66 -24.56 -22.89 18.90
C ASN A 66 -25.13 -21.57 18.35
N PHE A 67 -24.40 -20.98 17.41
CA PHE A 67 -24.74 -19.68 16.81
C PHE A 67 -26.15 -19.68 16.18
N ALA A 68 -26.67 -20.84 15.78
CA ALA A 68 -28.04 -21.01 15.26
C ALA A 68 -29.16 -20.56 16.22
N SER A 69 -28.87 -20.22 17.48
CA SER A 69 -29.87 -19.81 18.47
C SER A 69 -29.86 -18.33 18.85
N ILE A 70 -29.12 -17.45 18.14
CA ILE A 70 -29.19 -15.99 18.38
C ILE A 70 -30.35 -15.41 17.55
N PRO A 71 -31.46 -14.95 18.16
CA PRO A 71 -32.56 -14.35 17.41
C PRO A 71 -32.11 -13.02 16.79
N GLY A 72 -32.31 -12.86 15.48
CA GLY A 72 -32.02 -11.62 14.74
C GLY A 72 -30.70 -11.59 13.96
N ILE A 73 -29.91 -12.66 13.97
CA ILE A 73 -28.82 -12.84 13.00
C ILE A 73 -29.42 -13.49 11.75
N THR A 74 -29.43 -12.76 10.64
CA THR A 74 -29.64 -13.36 9.31
C THR A 74 -28.41 -14.19 8.96
N TYR A 75 -28.54 -15.51 9.10
CA TYR A 75 -27.63 -16.43 8.41
C TYR A 75 -28.05 -16.42 6.95
N GLU A 76 -27.24 -15.83 6.08
CA GLU A 76 -27.27 -16.30 4.70
C GLU A 76 -26.70 -17.73 4.74
N ASP A 77 -27.54 -18.74 4.54
CA ASP A 77 -27.14 -20.15 4.41
C ASP A 77 -26.22 -20.40 3.20
N GLU A 78 -25.92 -19.35 2.43
CA GLU A 78 -25.04 -19.39 1.28
C GLU A 78 -23.56 -19.39 1.68
N ILE A 79 -22.89 -20.48 1.31
CA ILE A 79 -21.43 -20.61 1.41
C ILE A 79 -20.82 -20.09 0.12
N TYR A 80 -19.95 -19.08 0.25
CA TYR A 80 -19.15 -18.58 -0.86
C TYR A 80 -17.97 -19.51 -1.14
N ASP A 81 -17.51 -19.53 -2.39
CA ASP A 81 -16.21 -20.12 -2.68
C ASP A 81 -15.12 -19.24 -2.05
N VAL A 82 -15.22 -17.92 -2.24
CA VAL A 82 -14.21 -16.96 -1.78
C VAL A 82 -14.85 -15.75 -1.10
N ALA A 83 -14.35 -15.39 0.08
CA ALA A 83 -14.60 -14.08 0.69
C ALA A 83 -13.38 -13.19 0.52
N VAL A 84 -13.55 -12.04 -0.13
CA VAL A 84 -12.52 -11.04 -0.40
C VAL A 84 -12.74 -9.82 0.47
N ILE A 85 -11.77 -9.49 1.31
CA ILE A 85 -11.86 -8.35 2.22
C ILE A 85 -11.19 -7.14 1.59
N GLY A 86 -12.00 -6.19 1.12
CA GLY A 86 -11.59 -4.96 0.46
C GLY A 86 -11.81 -4.97 -1.06
N ALA A 87 -12.49 -3.93 -1.58
CA ALA A 87 -12.77 -3.76 -3.01
C ALA A 87 -11.81 -2.76 -3.67
N GLY A 88 -10.54 -2.74 -3.24
CA GLY A 88 -9.48 -2.02 -3.94
C GLY A 88 -9.06 -2.70 -5.25
N PRO A 89 -8.06 -2.16 -5.97
CA PRO A 89 -7.62 -2.71 -7.25
C PRO A 89 -7.29 -4.21 -7.21
N SER A 90 -6.63 -4.71 -6.16
CA SER A 90 -6.30 -6.14 -6.03
C SER A 90 -7.53 -7.01 -5.80
N GLY A 91 -8.35 -6.67 -4.80
CA GLY A 91 -9.55 -7.44 -4.43
C GLY A 91 -10.59 -7.47 -5.55
N SER A 92 -10.87 -6.33 -6.18
CA SER A 92 -11.81 -6.23 -7.29
C SER A 92 -11.30 -6.93 -8.54
N THR A 93 -9.99 -6.87 -8.85
CA THR A 93 -9.41 -7.62 -9.97
C THR A 93 -9.52 -9.13 -9.75
N LEU A 94 -9.14 -9.62 -8.57
CA LEU A 94 -9.27 -11.04 -8.22
C LEU A 94 -10.73 -11.51 -8.35
N SER A 95 -11.66 -10.72 -7.82
CA SER A 95 -13.09 -11.03 -7.84
C SER A 95 -13.65 -11.06 -9.25
N TYR A 96 -13.21 -10.14 -10.13
CA TYR A 96 -13.59 -10.13 -11.54
C TYR A 96 -13.24 -11.44 -12.25
N TYR A 97 -11.99 -11.91 -12.13
CA TYR A 97 -11.55 -13.14 -12.80
C TYR A 97 -12.19 -14.39 -12.20
N LEU A 98 -12.37 -14.45 -10.87
CA LEU A 98 -13.06 -15.56 -10.22
C LEU A 98 -14.52 -15.65 -10.64
N ALA A 99 -15.25 -14.53 -10.60
CA ALA A 99 -16.66 -14.50 -10.98
C ALA A 99 -16.86 -14.82 -12.46
N ARG A 100 -15.95 -14.37 -13.34
CA ARG A 100 -15.95 -14.74 -14.77
C ARG A 100 -15.86 -16.25 -15.00
N GLU A 101 -15.16 -16.98 -14.13
CA GLU A 101 -15.08 -18.45 -14.15
C GLU A 101 -16.22 -19.13 -13.37
N GLY A 102 -17.28 -18.39 -13.02
CA GLY A 102 -18.46 -18.90 -12.34
C GLY A 102 -18.26 -19.21 -10.85
N ARG A 103 -17.19 -18.71 -10.22
CA ARG A 103 -16.99 -18.85 -8.77
C ARG A 103 -17.89 -17.92 -8.00
N LYS A 104 -18.39 -18.40 -6.86
CA LYS A 104 -19.21 -17.58 -5.97
C LYS A 104 -18.32 -16.75 -5.04
N VAL A 105 -18.32 -15.42 -5.24
CA VAL A 105 -17.40 -14.50 -4.56
C VAL A 105 -18.15 -13.42 -3.79
N ALA A 106 -17.92 -13.32 -2.49
CA ALA A 106 -18.33 -12.18 -1.67
C ALA A 106 -17.19 -11.17 -1.59
N VAL A 107 -17.45 -9.91 -1.91
CA VAL A 107 -16.50 -8.80 -1.80
C VAL A 107 -16.98 -7.86 -0.71
N LEU A 108 -16.28 -7.83 0.42
CA LEU A 108 -16.66 -7.10 1.62
C LEU A 108 -15.88 -5.79 1.69
N GLU A 109 -16.55 -4.67 1.45
CA GLU A 109 -15.94 -3.34 1.42
C GLU A 109 -16.56 -2.42 2.47
N LYS A 110 -15.72 -1.88 3.34
CA LYS A 110 -16.12 -1.04 4.47
C LYS A 110 -16.71 0.32 4.07
N LYS A 111 -16.45 0.80 2.86
CA LYS A 111 -16.89 2.12 2.38
C LYS A 111 -17.79 2.00 1.16
N LYS A 112 -18.81 2.85 1.06
CA LYS A 112 -19.62 3.01 -0.16
C LYS A 112 -18.85 3.69 -1.29
N PHE A 113 -19.01 3.21 -2.52
CA PHE A 113 -18.54 3.84 -3.73
C PHE A 113 -19.49 4.96 -4.20
N PRO A 114 -18.96 6.01 -4.86
CA PRO A 114 -17.54 6.27 -5.08
C PRO A 114 -16.83 6.66 -3.77
N ARG A 115 -15.61 6.15 -3.56
CA ARG A 115 -14.80 6.44 -2.37
C ARG A 115 -13.40 6.92 -2.74
N ASP A 116 -12.92 7.91 -2.00
CA ASP A 116 -11.55 8.39 -2.16
C ASP A 116 -10.55 7.47 -1.41
N LYS A 117 -9.45 7.11 -2.08
CA LYS A 117 -8.25 6.48 -1.51
C LYS A 117 -7.04 7.26 -2.02
N PHE A 118 -6.21 7.74 -1.10
CA PHE A 118 -5.13 8.67 -1.44
C PHE A 118 -3.98 7.91 -2.11
N CYS A 119 -3.57 8.39 -3.28
CA CYS A 119 -2.60 7.76 -4.17
C CYS A 119 -2.08 8.82 -5.16
N GLY A 120 -1.03 8.47 -5.89
CA GLY A 120 -0.51 9.27 -6.99
C GLY A 120 -1.25 9.14 -8.31
N ASP A 121 -2.35 8.37 -8.37
CA ASP A 121 -3.25 8.24 -9.53
C ASP A 121 -2.61 7.75 -10.84
N ALA A 122 -1.30 7.50 -10.86
CA ALA A 122 -0.57 6.91 -11.98
C ALA A 122 -0.85 5.40 -12.15
N VAL A 123 -1.49 5.05 -13.27
CA VAL A 123 -1.72 3.66 -13.67
C VAL A 123 -0.72 3.24 -14.76
N ALA A 124 0.26 2.45 -14.35
CA ALA A 124 1.31 1.91 -15.21
C ALA A 124 0.83 0.79 -16.15
N THR A 125 1.64 0.50 -17.16
CA THR A 125 1.35 -0.41 -18.30
C THR A 125 0.69 -1.74 -17.91
N MET A 126 1.18 -2.45 -16.88
CA MET A 126 0.63 -3.76 -16.50
C MET A 126 -0.83 -3.66 -16.03
N ALA A 127 -1.15 -2.65 -15.21
CA ALA A 127 -2.54 -2.40 -14.80
C ALA A 127 -3.42 -2.01 -16.00
N GLN A 128 -2.90 -1.24 -16.95
CA GLN A 128 -3.67 -0.85 -18.13
C GLN A 128 -4.17 -2.05 -18.93
N ASP A 129 -3.40 -3.13 -18.99
CA ASP A 129 -3.77 -4.35 -19.72
C ASP A 129 -4.94 -5.06 -19.05
N ILE A 130 -4.88 -5.19 -17.72
CA ILE A 130 -5.98 -5.73 -16.93
C ILE A 130 -7.21 -4.84 -17.05
N LEU A 131 -7.07 -3.52 -17.03
CA LEU A 131 -8.20 -2.60 -17.20
C LEU A 131 -8.85 -2.73 -18.59
N ARG A 132 -8.08 -3.03 -19.64
CA ARG A 132 -8.61 -3.31 -20.98
C ARG A 132 -9.37 -4.64 -20.98
N GLU A 133 -8.81 -5.70 -20.40
CA GLU A 133 -9.49 -7.00 -20.25
C GLU A 133 -10.82 -6.87 -19.49
N MET A 134 -10.87 -6.02 -18.46
CA MET A 134 -12.07 -5.75 -17.66
C MET A 134 -13.08 -4.80 -18.34
N GLY A 135 -12.73 -4.21 -19.48
CA GLY A 135 -13.53 -3.17 -20.15
C GLY A 135 -13.51 -1.79 -19.46
N VAL A 136 -12.85 -1.67 -18.30
CA VAL A 136 -12.79 -0.44 -17.49
C VAL A 136 -11.99 0.66 -18.18
N MET A 137 -10.93 0.31 -18.91
CA MET A 137 -10.14 1.30 -19.66
C MET A 137 -11.01 2.08 -20.65
N LYS A 138 -11.95 1.41 -21.32
CA LYS A 138 -12.87 2.05 -22.25
C LYS A 138 -13.78 3.05 -21.53
N GLU A 139 -14.37 2.65 -20.41
CA GLU A 139 -15.23 3.53 -19.61
C GLU A 139 -14.48 4.79 -19.13
N LEU A 140 -13.22 4.63 -18.70
CA LEU A 140 -12.40 5.76 -18.24
C LEU A 140 -12.10 6.76 -19.35
N VAL A 141 -11.86 6.28 -20.57
CA VAL A 141 -11.56 7.11 -21.74
C VAL A 141 -12.82 7.78 -22.27
N ASP A 142 -13.92 7.03 -22.41
CA ASP A 142 -15.18 7.55 -22.94
C ASP A 142 -15.77 8.67 -22.05
N GLU A 143 -15.58 8.59 -20.74
CA GLU A 143 -16.10 9.55 -19.75
C GLU A 143 -15.12 10.70 -19.44
N ASP A 144 -13.97 10.77 -20.13
CA ASP A 144 -12.92 11.77 -19.89
C ASP A 144 -12.50 11.81 -18.40
N LEU A 145 -12.19 10.62 -17.86
CA LEU A 145 -11.79 10.42 -16.46
C LEU A 145 -10.32 10.02 -16.31
N GLY A 146 -9.61 9.80 -17.41
CA GLY A 146 -8.19 9.47 -17.42
C GLY A 146 -7.40 10.27 -18.44
N HIS A 147 -6.16 10.59 -18.09
CA HIS A 147 -5.24 11.33 -18.96
C HIS A 147 -4.00 10.48 -19.28
N PHE A 148 -3.80 10.14 -20.56
CA PHE A 148 -2.59 9.43 -20.97
C PHE A 148 -1.39 10.38 -20.97
N ALA A 149 -0.38 10.06 -20.17
CA ALA A 149 0.84 10.85 -20.16
C ALA A 149 1.59 10.69 -21.49
N GLN A 150 1.75 11.80 -22.22
CA GLN A 150 2.46 11.85 -23.48
C GLN A 150 3.88 12.37 -23.31
N ASN A 151 4.06 13.31 -22.39
CA ASN A 151 5.35 13.92 -22.10
C ASN A 151 5.61 14.00 -20.59
N GLY A 152 6.87 13.85 -20.22
CA GLY A 152 7.27 13.85 -18.82
C GLY A 152 8.75 13.62 -18.65
N GLY A 153 9.16 13.44 -17.40
CA GLY A 153 10.55 13.16 -17.05
C GLY A 153 10.83 13.42 -15.58
N PHE A 154 12.04 13.87 -15.28
CA PHE A 154 12.40 14.16 -13.91
C PHE A 154 13.39 15.32 -13.76
N VAL A 155 13.45 15.84 -12.55
CA VAL A 155 14.41 16.83 -12.08
C VAL A 155 15.29 16.18 -11.00
N SER A 156 16.59 16.19 -11.23
CA SER A 156 17.60 15.63 -10.32
C SER A 156 17.83 16.54 -9.11
N PRO A 157 18.56 16.06 -8.07
CA PRO A 157 18.80 16.83 -6.85
C PRO A 157 19.48 18.20 -7.06
N ASN A 158 20.27 18.37 -8.11
CA ASN A 158 20.92 19.65 -8.44
C ASN A 158 20.25 20.40 -9.60
N GLY A 159 19.04 19.98 -10.01
CA GLY A 159 18.25 20.66 -11.02
C GLY A 159 18.56 20.28 -12.46
N ASN A 160 19.41 19.29 -12.71
CA ASN A 160 19.53 18.72 -14.05
C ASN A 160 18.20 18.06 -14.38
N SER A 161 17.63 18.36 -15.54
CA SER A 161 16.33 17.83 -15.92
C SER A 161 16.33 17.37 -17.36
N PHE A 162 15.53 16.35 -17.60
CA PHE A 162 15.09 16.01 -18.94
C PHE A 162 13.58 15.84 -18.90
N ILE A 163 12.90 16.54 -19.80
CA ILE A 163 11.47 16.42 -20.00
C ILE A 163 11.24 16.28 -21.49
N GLY A 164 10.58 15.20 -21.91
CA GLY A 164 10.43 14.86 -23.32
C GLY A 164 9.16 14.09 -23.61
N ASN A 165 8.82 13.97 -24.89
CA ASN A 165 7.69 13.16 -25.35
C ASN A 165 8.12 11.68 -25.45
N SER A 166 7.90 10.92 -24.38
CA SER A 166 8.21 9.48 -24.35
C SER A 166 7.16 8.66 -25.10
N ALA A 167 5.89 9.08 -25.13
CA ALA A 167 4.81 8.29 -25.72
C ALA A 167 4.96 8.09 -27.24
N LYS A 168 5.44 9.11 -27.98
CA LYS A 168 5.68 9.00 -29.43
C LYS A 168 6.75 7.96 -29.78
N GLU A 169 7.76 7.82 -28.93
CA GLU A 169 8.83 6.82 -29.14
C GLU A 169 8.39 5.44 -28.66
N MET A 170 7.59 5.37 -27.59
CA MET A 170 6.97 4.13 -27.11
C MET A 170 6.01 3.53 -28.14
N ALA A 171 5.19 4.34 -28.81
CA ALA A 171 4.26 3.91 -29.86
C ALA A 171 4.94 3.24 -31.08
N ARG A 172 6.25 3.44 -31.28
CA ARG A 172 7.00 2.87 -32.41
C ARG A 172 7.51 1.46 -32.14
N ASP A 173 7.49 1.01 -30.90
CA ASP A 173 7.88 -0.34 -30.52
C ASP A 173 6.62 -1.11 -30.12
N ALA A 174 6.36 -2.25 -30.76
CA ALA A 174 5.22 -3.10 -30.43
C ALA A 174 5.19 -3.50 -28.95
N LYS A 175 6.36 -3.58 -28.30
CA LYS A 175 6.54 -3.85 -26.88
C LYS A 175 6.03 -2.70 -25.99
N TYR A 176 6.09 -1.47 -26.47
CA TYR A 176 5.77 -0.25 -25.74
C TYR A 176 4.61 0.53 -26.36
N ASN A 177 3.74 -0.08 -27.19
CA ASN A 177 2.74 0.59 -28.03
C ASN A 177 1.56 1.26 -27.28
N ARG A 178 1.80 1.84 -26.11
CA ARG A 178 0.87 2.49 -25.19
C ARG A 178 1.65 3.42 -24.27
N GLY A 179 1.05 4.54 -23.89
CA GLY A 179 1.68 5.48 -22.94
C GLY A 179 2.06 4.76 -21.64
N ALA A 180 3.24 5.06 -21.10
CA ALA A 180 3.77 4.40 -19.89
C ALA A 180 2.79 4.45 -18.71
N VAL A 181 2.03 5.55 -18.63
CA VAL A 181 1.10 5.86 -17.54
C VAL A 181 -0.17 6.50 -18.10
N ILE A 182 -1.32 6.16 -17.50
CA ILE A 182 -2.53 6.96 -17.55
C ILE A 182 -2.83 7.45 -16.12
N ALA A 183 -3.02 8.75 -15.94
CA ALA A 183 -3.43 9.34 -14.67
C ALA A 183 -4.95 9.19 -14.51
N VAL A 184 -5.38 8.56 -13.43
CA VAL A 184 -6.80 8.31 -13.13
C VAL A 184 -7.02 8.44 -11.63
N LYS A 185 -7.87 9.39 -11.23
CA LYS A 185 -8.27 9.54 -9.83
C LYS A 185 -8.85 8.24 -9.27
N ARG A 186 -8.36 7.84 -8.09
CA ARG A 186 -8.81 6.61 -7.41
C ARG A 186 -10.30 6.53 -7.13
N ILE A 187 -10.96 7.68 -6.97
CA ILE A 187 -12.41 7.75 -6.77
C ILE A 187 -13.19 7.11 -7.93
N TYR A 188 -12.71 7.25 -9.16
CA TYR A 188 -13.30 6.66 -10.35
C TYR A 188 -12.72 5.28 -10.64
N LEU A 189 -11.40 5.13 -10.53
CA LEU A 189 -10.73 3.87 -10.84
C LEU A 189 -11.26 2.72 -9.97
N ASP A 190 -11.27 2.88 -8.65
CA ASP A 190 -11.68 1.80 -7.75
C ASP A 190 -13.14 1.43 -7.95
N GLU A 191 -14.02 2.43 -8.13
CA GLU A 191 -15.45 2.20 -8.37
C GLU A 191 -15.67 1.39 -9.66
N LYS A 192 -15.03 1.78 -10.77
CA LYS A 192 -15.22 1.09 -12.05
C LYS A 192 -14.67 -0.33 -12.02
N ILE A 193 -13.51 -0.58 -11.38
CA ILE A 193 -12.97 -1.93 -11.23
C ILE A 193 -13.91 -2.79 -10.36
N ALA A 194 -14.42 -2.25 -9.24
CA ALA A 194 -15.36 -2.96 -8.37
C ALA A 194 -16.69 -3.26 -9.09
N LYS A 195 -17.23 -2.30 -9.83
CA LYS A 195 -18.44 -2.49 -10.66
C LYS A 195 -18.20 -3.48 -11.80
N ALA A 196 -17.02 -3.52 -12.39
CA ALA A 196 -16.66 -4.54 -13.38
C ALA A 196 -16.68 -5.95 -12.78
N ALA A 197 -16.15 -6.14 -11.56
CA ALA A 197 -16.25 -7.42 -10.86
C ALA A 197 -17.71 -7.81 -10.58
N LYS A 198 -18.53 -6.85 -10.14
CA LYS A 198 -19.97 -7.05 -9.93
C LYS A 198 -20.71 -7.48 -11.20
N ARG A 199 -20.40 -6.85 -12.35
CA ARG A 199 -20.99 -7.24 -13.65
C ARG A 199 -20.65 -8.66 -14.07
N MET A 200 -19.53 -9.22 -13.59
CA MET A 200 -19.16 -10.62 -13.83
C MET A 200 -19.82 -11.60 -12.85
N GLY A 201 -20.58 -11.13 -11.86
CA GLY A 201 -21.27 -11.98 -10.89
C GLY A 201 -20.68 -11.98 -9.48
N ALA A 202 -19.65 -11.16 -9.20
CA ALA A 202 -19.18 -11.01 -7.82
C ALA A 202 -20.20 -10.23 -6.98
N GLU A 203 -20.45 -10.67 -5.75
CA GLU A 203 -21.40 -10.04 -4.83
C GLU A 203 -20.67 -8.98 -4.00
N LEU A 204 -20.83 -7.71 -4.38
CA LEU A 204 -20.22 -6.57 -3.71
C LEU A 204 -21.10 -6.07 -2.57
N TYR A 205 -20.61 -6.23 -1.34
CA TYR A 205 -21.21 -5.72 -0.11
C TYR A 205 -20.47 -4.47 0.36
N GLU A 206 -21.06 -3.31 0.07
CA GLU A 206 -20.56 -2.01 0.51
C GLU A 206 -20.95 -1.74 1.97
N ASN A 207 -20.35 -0.73 2.60
CA ASN A 207 -20.58 -0.39 4.01
C ASN A 207 -20.42 -1.61 4.95
N THR A 208 -19.61 -2.60 4.59
CA THR A 208 -19.47 -3.85 5.35
C THR A 208 -18.08 -3.94 5.94
N THR A 209 -17.96 -3.67 7.24
CA THR A 209 -16.67 -3.67 7.95
C THR A 209 -16.42 -5.03 8.59
N VAL A 210 -15.38 -5.73 8.13
CA VAL A 210 -14.93 -6.99 8.73
C VAL A 210 -14.32 -6.73 10.11
N GLN A 211 -14.76 -7.50 11.11
CA GLN A 211 -14.29 -7.43 12.50
C GLN A 211 -13.39 -8.62 12.83
N THR A 212 -13.85 -9.85 12.54
CA THR A 212 -13.08 -11.05 12.83
C THR A 212 -13.22 -12.10 11.72
N CYS A 213 -12.19 -12.92 11.57
CA CYS A 213 -12.18 -14.06 10.66
C CYS A 213 -11.72 -15.29 11.44
N LYS A 214 -12.47 -16.39 11.36
CA LYS A 214 -12.14 -17.64 12.07
C LYS A 214 -12.22 -18.81 11.09
N PHE A 215 -11.16 -19.61 11.04
CA PHE A 215 -11.13 -20.82 10.24
C PHE A 215 -11.47 -22.05 11.09
N ASP A 216 -12.44 -22.84 10.65
CA ASP A 216 -12.78 -24.12 11.27
C ASP A 216 -12.18 -25.27 10.45
N ARG A 217 -11.15 -25.92 11.01
CA ARG A 217 -10.46 -27.05 10.36
C ARG A 217 -11.36 -28.28 10.17
N ASN A 218 -12.43 -28.43 10.95
CA ASN A 218 -13.33 -29.58 10.81
C ASN A 218 -14.24 -29.43 9.59
N THR A 219 -14.70 -28.20 9.33
CA THR A 219 -15.59 -27.90 8.20
C THR A 219 -14.83 -27.42 6.95
N GLY A 220 -13.59 -26.95 7.11
CA GLY A 220 -12.81 -26.35 6.02
C GLY A 220 -13.35 -24.99 5.57
N LEU A 221 -14.05 -24.28 6.46
CA LEU A 221 -14.73 -23.02 6.17
C LEU A 221 -14.22 -21.89 7.06
N TRP A 222 -14.14 -20.71 6.45
CA TRP A 222 -14.02 -19.43 7.14
C TRP A 222 -15.39 -18.90 7.56
N THR A 223 -15.46 -18.37 8.76
CA THR A 223 -16.54 -17.50 9.23
C THR A 223 -16.00 -16.07 9.32
N VAL A 224 -16.63 -15.15 8.60
CA VAL A 224 -16.23 -13.74 8.51
C VAL A 224 -17.31 -12.89 9.19
N GLU A 225 -17.02 -12.44 10.40
CA GLU A 225 -17.91 -11.59 11.19
C GLU A 225 -17.71 -10.13 10.77
N CYS A 226 -18.80 -9.48 10.39
CA CYS A 226 -18.85 -8.11 9.89
C CYS A 226 -19.86 -7.28 10.68
N VAL A 227 -19.77 -5.97 10.51
CA VAL A 227 -20.81 -5.02 10.93
C VAL A 227 -21.18 -4.10 9.77
N GLY A 228 -22.47 -3.81 9.65
CA GLY A 228 -22.96 -2.73 8.79
C GLY A 228 -22.42 -1.40 9.29
N SER A 229 -21.84 -0.60 8.41
CA SER A 229 -21.12 0.62 8.80
C SER A 229 -22.07 1.78 9.16
N GLU A 230 -23.34 1.66 8.81
CA GLU A 230 -24.37 2.67 9.08
C GLU A 230 -25.22 2.33 10.32
N ASP A 231 -25.55 1.05 10.55
CA ASP A 231 -26.46 0.59 11.59
C ASP A 231 -25.78 -0.30 12.65
N ASN A 232 -24.49 -0.60 12.47
CA ASN A 232 -23.69 -1.51 13.28
C ASN A 232 -24.32 -2.89 13.46
N GLN A 233 -25.18 -3.31 12.52
CA GLN A 233 -25.83 -4.61 12.57
C GLN A 233 -24.82 -5.72 12.28
N PRO A 234 -24.79 -6.80 13.06
CA PRO A 234 -23.89 -7.91 12.83
C PRO A 234 -24.30 -8.70 11.58
N ILE A 235 -23.34 -8.94 10.70
CA ILE A 235 -23.52 -9.73 9.48
C ILE A 235 -22.45 -10.82 9.47
N VAL A 236 -22.81 -12.03 9.06
CA VAL A 236 -21.88 -13.17 9.03
C VAL A 236 -21.86 -13.80 7.64
N TYR A 237 -20.67 -13.89 7.06
CA TYR A 237 -20.46 -14.61 5.80
C TYR A 237 -19.64 -15.88 6.04
N ARG A 238 -19.88 -16.90 5.21
CA ARG A 238 -19.10 -18.15 5.22
C ARG A 238 -18.45 -18.38 3.87
N ALA A 239 -17.18 -18.78 3.87
CA ALA A 239 -16.45 -19.03 2.63
C ALA A 239 -15.48 -20.20 2.72
N ARG A 240 -15.19 -20.85 1.60
CA ARG A 240 -14.17 -21.91 1.51
C ARG A 240 -12.76 -21.34 1.53
N CYS A 241 -12.54 -20.15 0.99
CA CYS A 241 -11.25 -19.46 0.98
C CYS A 241 -11.38 -17.98 1.39
N LEU A 242 -10.41 -17.48 2.15
CA LEU A 242 -10.31 -16.09 2.55
C LEU A 242 -9.22 -15.35 1.77
N VAL A 243 -9.53 -14.15 1.27
CA VAL A 243 -8.58 -13.28 0.60
C VAL A 243 -8.46 -11.96 1.37
N CYS A 244 -7.28 -11.71 1.95
CA CYS A 244 -6.98 -10.42 2.58
C CYS A 244 -6.51 -9.41 1.52
N ALA A 245 -7.36 -8.43 1.20
CA ALA A 245 -7.09 -7.36 0.24
C ALA A 245 -7.36 -5.96 0.86
N ASP A 246 -7.22 -5.84 2.18
CA ASP A 246 -7.66 -4.69 2.99
C ASP A 246 -6.65 -3.53 3.05
N GLY A 247 -5.76 -3.47 2.05
CA GLY A 247 -4.81 -2.39 1.85
C GLY A 247 -3.61 -2.42 2.78
N SER A 248 -2.83 -1.33 2.78
CA SER A 248 -1.57 -1.24 3.53
C SER A 248 -1.69 -1.47 5.05
N PRO A 249 -2.78 -1.08 5.75
CA PRO A 249 -2.94 -1.44 7.16
C PRO A 249 -2.91 -2.95 7.40
N SER A 250 -3.40 -3.73 6.42
CA SER A 250 -3.42 -5.19 6.44
C SER A 250 -4.10 -5.76 7.70
N SER A 251 -5.10 -5.04 8.24
CA SER A 251 -5.75 -5.31 9.53
C SER A 251 -6.16 -6.76 9.71
N THR A 252 -6.70 -7.40 8.68
CA THR A 252 -7.15 -8.79 8.72
C THR A 252 -5.98 -9.75 8.83
N ALA A 253 -4.99 -9.63 7.94
CA ALA A 253 -3.83 -10.52 7.98
C ALA A 253 -2.98 -10.31 9.24
N ARG A 254 -2.99 -9.09 9.81
CA ARG A 254 -2.38 -8.80 11.11
C ARG A 254 -3.13 -9.47 12.26
N ALA A 255 -4.45 -9.37 12.29
CA ALA A 255 -5.28 -10.05 13.30
C ALA A 255 -5.12 -11.58 13.25
N LEU A 256 -4.84 -12.13 12.07
CA LEU A 256 -4.55 -13.54 11.84
C LEU A 256 -3.08 -13.93 12.10
N GLY A 257 -2.18 -12.98 12.37
CA GLY A 257 -0.77 -13.23 12.70
C GLY A 257 0.17 -13.43 11.51
N TYR A 258 -0.29 -13.20 10.27
CA TYR A 258 0.52 -13.34 9.06
C TYR A 258 1.35 -12.09 8.73
N VAL A 259 0.92 -10.94 9.24
CA VAL A 259 1.61 -9.67 9.07
C VAL A 259 1.90 -9.10 10.45
N ASN A 260 3.18 -8.89 10.77
CA ASN A 260 3.61 -8.48 12.11
C ASN A 260 4.28 -7.09 12.12
N THR A 261 4.23 -6.37 11.00
CA THR A 261 4.89 -5.07 10.81
C THR A 261 3.88 -3.98 10.47
N GLU A 262 4.15 -2.77 10.93
CA GLU A 262 3.49 -1.56 10.43
C GLU A 262 3.88 -1.26 8.98
N PRO A 263 3.06 -0.49 8.24
CA PRO A 263 3.50 0.15 7.01
C PRO A 263 4.78 0.96 7.22
N ASN A 264 5.71 0.89 6.28
CA ASN A 264 7.08 1.39 6.40
C ASN A 264 7.38 2.60 5.50
N GLY A 265 6.36 3.19 4.87
CA GLY A 265 6.45 4.47 4.17
C GLY A 265 5.11 5.19 4.15
N ILE A 266 5.10 6.39 3.57
CA ILE A 266 3.89 7.22 3.50
C ILE A 266 3.93 8.10 2.25
N CYS A 267 2.77 8.37 1.64
CA CYS A 267 2.63 9.36 0.58
C CYS A 267 1.59 10.41 0.95
N SER A 268 1.81 11.63 0.46
CA SER A 268 0.82 12.70 0.45
C SER A 268 0.17 12.82 -0.92
N ARG A 269 -1.02 13.43 -0.96
CA ARG A 269 -1.74 13.85 -2.16
C ARG A 269 -2.40 15.20 -1.94
N ALA A 270 -2.25 16.10 -2.91
CA ALA A 270 -3.09 17.28 -3.06
C ALA A 270 -3.33 17.57 -4.55
N TYR A 271 -4.59 17.63 -4.96
CA TYR A 271 -4.97 18.21 -6.23
C TYR A 271 -4.70 19.73 -6.27
N VAL A 272 -4.19 20.18 -7.41
CA VAL A 272 -3.85 21.56 -7.70
C VAL A 272 -4.54 21.96 -8.97
N LYS A 273 -5.24 23.09 -8.95
CA LYS A 273 -5.82 23.68 -10.16
C LYS A 273 -4.69 24.21 -11.03
N ASN A 274 -4.58 23.70 -12.26
CA ASN A 274 -3.54 24.19 -13.16
C ASN A 274 -3.86 25.62 -13.64
N ASN A 275 -2.98 26.56 -13.31
CA ASN A 275 -3.01 27.94 -13.82
C ASN A 275 -2.25 28.09 -15.16
N LYS A 276 -2.04 26.98 -15.89
CA LYS A 276 -1.24 26.85 -17.13
C LYS A 276 0.27 27.02 -16.94
N THR A 277 0.77 27.08 -15.71
CA THR A 277 2.22 27.11 -15.43
C THR A 277 2.85 25.74 -15.72
N PHE A 278 2.21 24.66 -15.26
CA PHE A 278 2.69 23.32 -15.53
C PHE A 278 2.26 22.89 -16.93
N LYS A 279 3.23 22.56 -17.80
CA LYS A 279 3.00 22.22 -19.23
C LYS A 279 3.18 20.74 -19.56
N TYR A 280 3.49 19.91 -18.56
CA TYR A 280 3.85 18.51 -18.76
C TYR A 280 2.80 17.55 -18.22
N ASP A 281 2.85 16.27 -18.57
CA ASP A 281 1.89 15.29 -18.03
C ASP A 281 2.37 14.60 -16.76
N GLY A 282 3.69 14.51 -16.56
CA GLY A 282 4.27 13.92 -15.35
C GLY A 282 5.71 14.32 -15.14
N VAL A 283 6.03 14.92 -14.00
CA VAL A 283 7.41 15.23 -13.63
C VAL A 283 7.69 14.73 -12.22
N VAL A 284 8.75 13.94 -12.07
CA VAL A 284 9.28 13.49 -10.78
C VAL A 284 10.40 14.44 -10.36
N PHE A 285 10.39 14.86 -9.11
CA PHE A 285 11.41 15.72 -8.52
C PHE A 285 12.13 14.91 -7.44
N TYR A 286 13.46 14.96 -7.45
CA TYR A 286 14.30 14.31 -6.44
C TYR A 286 15.00 15.31 -5.51
N PRO A 287 14.27 16.01 -4.61
CA PRO A 287 14.91 16.87 -3.61
C PRO A 287 15.92 16.10 -2.77
N LYS A 288 17.12 16.66 -2.62
CA LYS A 288 18.22 15.97 -1.93
C LYS A 288 17.90 15.59 -0.49
N SER A 289 17.13 16.42 0.24
CA SER A 289 16.77 16.16 1.64
C SER A 289 15.69 15.10 1.81
N LEU A 290 14.89 14.82 0.77
CA LEU A 290 13.82 13.82 0.82
C LEU A 290 14.26 12.42 0.40
N LEU A 291 15.41 12.27 -0.27
CA LEU A 291 15.90 10.97 -0.73
C LEU A 291 15.98 9.92 0.42
N PRO A 292 15.64 8.65 0.16
CA PRO A 292 15.27 8.05 -1.13
C PRO A 292 13.83 8.36 -1.60
N GLY A 293 13.08 9.14 -0.83
CA GLY A 293 11.80 9.70 -1.25
C GLY A 293 11.92 10.72 -2.39
N TYR A 294 10.76 11.16 -2.88
CA TYR A 294 10.66 12.05 -4.02
C TYR A 294 9.32 12.79 -4.02
N CYS A 295 9.20 13.82 -4.86
CA CYS A 295 7.93 14.49 -5.13
C CYS A 295 7.53 14.28 -6.59
N ALA A 296 6.24 14.36 -6.90
CA ALA A 296 5.77 14.27 -8.28
C ALA A 296 4.61 15.24 -8.52
N ILE A 297 4.51 15.72 -9.76
CA ILE A 297 3.35 16.44 -10.29
C ILE A 297 2.87 15.65 -11.50
N ILE A 298 1.63 15.18 -11.45
CA ILE A 298 0.98 14.41 -12.52
C ILE A 298 -0.24 15.20 -13.01
N ARG A 299 -0.43 15.27 -14.32
CA ARG A 299 -1.62 15.87 -14.93
C ARG A 299 -2.73 14.83 -15.00
N GLU A 300 -3.84 15.13 -14.36
CA GLU A 300 -5.07 14.36 -14.42
C GLU A 300 -5.93 14.78 -15.63
N ALA A 301 -7.03 14.06 -15.84
CA ALA A 301 -8.06 14.50 -16.78
C ALA A 301 -8.57 15.90 -16.42
N ARG A 302 -9.05 16.63 -17.44
CA ARG A 302 -9.59 18.01 -17.30
C ARG A 302 -8.57 19.03 -16.78
N ASP A 303 -7.30 18.79 -17.05
CA ASP A 303 -6.18 19.71 -16.78
C ASP A 303 -5.93 20.01 -15.29
N GLU A 304 -6.43 19.20 -14.37
CA GLU A 304 -6.05 19.30 -12.96
C GLU A 304 -4.69 18.64 -12.73
N LEU A 305 -3.94 19.07 -11.72
CA LEU A 305 -2.68 18.43 -11.34
C LEU A 305 -2.85 17.69 -10.03
N ASN A 306 -2.05 16.65 -9.83
CA ASN A 306 -1.91 15.93 -8.59
C ASN A 306 -0.47 16.09 -8.10
N TYR A 307 -0.29 16.81 -6.99
CA TYR A 307 0.99 16.96 -6.31
C TYR A 307 1.15 15.94 -5.18
N LEU A 308 2.32 15.32 -5.15
CA LEU A 308 2.62 14.18 -4.32
C LEU A 308 4.00 14.36 -3.68
N ALA A 309 4.14 13.91 -2.44
CA ALA A 309 5.42 13.67 -1.79
C ALA A 309 5.42 12.25 -1.21
N TYR A 310 6.46 11.49 -1.49
CA TYR A 310 6.66 10.12 -1.07
C TYR A 310 7.85 10.05 -0.10
N ILE A 311 7.63 9.46 1.06
CA ILE A 311 8.69 9.05 1.98
C ILE A 311 8.88 7.56 1.81
N ILE A 312 10.07 7.20 1.36
CA ILE A 312 10.53 5.82 1.15
C ILE A 312 11.51 5.47 2.28
N PRO A 313 11.42 4.27 2.88
CA PRO A 313 12.27 3.88 3.99
C PRO A 313 13.76 3.85 3.60
N GLY A 314 14.63 4.02 4.60
CA GLY A 314 16.09 3.93 4.44
C GLY A 314 16.82 5.28 4.35
N GLY A 315 16.08 6.39 4.28
CA GLY A 315 16.61 7.75 4.41
C GLY A 315 16.65 8.26 5.86
N LYS A 316 16.88 9.56 6.01
CA LYS A 316 16.82 10.25 7.31
C LYS A 316 15.40 10.69 7.68
N VAL A 317 14.57 10.94 6.68
CA VAL A 317 13.20 11.45 6.83
C VAL A 317 12.29 10.37 7.42
N GLN A 318 11.50 10.75 8.41
CA GLN A 318 10.51 9.87 9.05
C GLN A 318 9.10 10.20 8.54
N ASN A 319 8.16 9.27 8.69
CA ASN A 319 6.79 9.42 8.16
C ASN A 319 6.08 10.66 8.72
N GLU A 320 6.42 11.07 9.94
CA GLU A 320 5.86 12.24 10.63
C GLU A 320 6.28 13.56 9.95
N ASP A 321 7.39 13.57 9.21
CA ASP A 321 7.89 14.73 8.51
C ASP A 321 7.10 15.05 7.22
N LEU A 322 6.20 14.17 6.79
CA LEU A 322 5.49 14.30 5.51
C LEU A 322 4.82 15.66 5.32
N HIS A 323 4.22 16.19 6.40
CA HIS A 323 3.55 17.49 6.35
C HIS A 323 4.52 18.63 6.00
N HIS A 324 5.74 18.59 6.57
CA HIS A 324 6.79 19.56 6.27
C HIS A 324 7.19 19.45 4.81
N TYR A 325 7.58 18.26 4.35
CA TYR A 325 8.03 18.04 2.97
C TYR A 325 6.95 18.32 1.91
N HIS A 326 5.66 18.12 2.23
CA HIS A 326 4.59 18.47 1.32
C HIS A 326 4.44 19.99 1.17
N HIS A 327 4.25 20.72 2.28
CA HIS A 327 3.92 22.15 2.25
C HIS A 327 5.15 23.03 1.98
N ASP A 328 6.28 22.72 2.60
CA ASP A 328 7.51 23.49 2.44
C ASP A 328 7.97 23.46 0.98
N TYR A 329 7.97 22.30 0.33
CA TYR A 329 8.47 22.20 -1.04
C TYR A 329 7.56 22.84 -2.09
N ILE A 330 6.25 22.88 -1.86
CA ILE A 330 5.34 23.68 -2.70
C ILE A 330 5.79 25.14 -2.74
N GLN A 331 6.28 25.67 -1.62
CA GLN A 331 6.62 27.09 -1.45
C GLN A 331 8.10 27.39 -1.74
N ASN A 332 9.00 26.53 -1.29
CA ASN A 332 10.41 26.84 -1.10
C ASN A 332 11.35 25.97 -1.95
N ASP A 333 10.93 24.81 -2.44
CA ASP A 333 11.79 24.02 -3.34
C ASP A 333 11.88 24.76 -4.69
N PRO A 334 13.10 25.06 -5.20
CA PRO A 334 13.28 25.93 -6.35
C PRO A 334 12.75 25.34 -7.67
N PHE A 335 12.50 24.04 -7.73
CA PHE A 335 12.00 23.37 -8.93
C PHE A 335 10.49 23.13 -8.85
N ILE A 336 9.99 22.67 -7.70
CA ILE A 336 8.58 22.39 -7.47
C ILE A 336 7.77 23.68 -7.42
N SER A 337 8.19 24.68 -6.63
CA SER A 337 7.50 25.98 -6.56
C SER A 337 7.43 26.67 -7.94
N LYS A 338 8.52 26.60 -8.71
CA LYS A 338 8.57 27.10 -10.08
C LYS A 338 7.63 26.34 -11.03
N ALA A 339 7.48 25.03 -10.85
CA ALA A 339 6.61 24.18 -11.66
C ALA A 339 5.12 24.46 -11.40
N LEU A 340 4.75 24.74 -10.13
CA LEU A 340 3.39 25.08 -9.73
C LEU A 340 3.04 26.55 -9.98
N GLY A 341 4.05 27.42 -10.01
CA GLY A 341 3.88 28.86 -10.19
C GLY A 341 3.49 29.59 -8.90
N PRO A 342 3.30 30.92 -8.96
CA PRO A 342 2.96 31.70 -7.78
C PRO A 342 1.54 31.42 -7.30
N ASN A 343 1.36 31.35 -5.97
CA ASN A 343 0.07 31.20 -5.29
C ASN A 343 -0.82 30.08 -5.88
N PRO A 344 -0.34 28.83 -5.94
CA PRO A 344 -1.13 27.74 -6.50
C PRO A 344 -2.39 27.48 -5.66
N GLU A 345 -3.53 27.28 -6.34
CA GLU A 345 -4.78 26.84 -5.70
C GLU A 345 -4.69 25.33 -5.44
N ILE A 346 -4.31 24.95 -4.22
CA ILE A 346 -4.06 23.56 -3.80
C ILE A 346 -5.10 23.12 -2.77
N GLU A 347 -5.63 21.91 -2.92
CA GLU A 347 -6.52 21.33 -1.91
C GLU A 347 -5.79 20.99 -0.60
N ARG A 348 -6.54 20.66 0.45
CA ARG A 348 -5.94 20.17 1.68
C ARG A 348 -5.19 18.85 1.45
N MET A 349 -3.93 18.80 1.89
CA MET A 349 -3.10 17.59 1.89
C MET A 349 -3.84 16.41 2.54
N LYS A 350 -3.84 15.27 1.85
CA LYS A 350 -4.24 13.96 2.38
C LYS A 350 -3.03 13.03 2.40
N ALA A 351 -3.05 12.00 3.24
CA ALA A 351 -1.92 11.07 3.37
C ALA A 351 -2.36 9.62 3.53
N ALA A 352 -1.63 8.69 2.92
CA ALA A 352 -1.87 7.26 3.04
C ALA A 352 -0.57 6.50 3.34
N PRO A 353 -0.61 5.49 4.23
CA PRO A 353 0.54 4.66 4.52
C PRO A 353 0.81 3.68 3.37
N LEU A 354 2.09 3.34 3.19
CA LEU A 354 2.61 2.43 2.19
C LEU A 354 3.29 1.24 2.87
N ARG A 355 3.00 0.03 2.40
CA ARG A 355 3.71 -1.19 2.80
C ARG A 355 4.58 -1.64 1.62
N LEU A 356 5.87 -1.34 1.69
CA LEU A 356 6.81 -1.57 0.60
C LEU A 356 7.58 -2.87 0.79
N GLY A 357 7.80 -3.59 -0.32
CA GLY A 357 8.80 -4.66 -0.40
C GLY A 357 8.31 -6.10 -0.24
N GLY A 358 7.00 -6.32 -0.11
CA GLY A 358 6.41 -7.64 0.09
C GLY A 358 6.42 -8.12 1.54
N ILE A 359 5.70 -9.20 1.81
CA ILE A 359 5.72 -9.93 3.09
C ILE A 359 6.33 -11.32 2.89
N GLU A 360 6.80 -11.93 3.98
CA GLU A 360 7.49 -13.24 3.94
C GLU A 360 6.58 -14.38 3.48
N LYS A 361 5.33 -14.42 3.97
CA LYS A 361 4.34 -15.44 3.64
C LYS A 361 2.99 -14.80 3.31
N SER A 362 2.50 -15.06 2.10
CA SER A 362 1.28 -14.46 1.53
C SER A 362 0.17 -15.48 1.25
N TYR A 363 0.28 -16.67 1.83
CA TYR A 363 -0.66 -17.78 1.66
C TYR A 363 -0.70 -18.66 2.91
N ASP A 364 -1.79 -19.40 3.08
CA ASP A 364 -1.88 -20.56 3.97
C ASP A 364 -3.00 -21.49 3.51
N ASP A 365 -3.31 -22.53 4.29
CA ASP A 365 -4.51 -23.34 4.13
C ASP A 365 -5.73 -22.41 3.97
N HIS A 366 -6.42 -22.52 2.84
CA HIS A 366 -7.65 -21.80 2.53
C HIS A 366 -7.51 -20.27 2.56
N MET A 367 -6.31 -19.71 2.36
CA MET A 367 -6.10 -18.26 2.49
C MET A 367 -4.99 -17.73 1.57
N ILE A 368 -5.19 -16.54 1.01
CA ILE A 368 -4.13 -15.73 0.40
C ILE A 368 -4.21 -14.26 0.81
N ILE A 369 -3.08 -13.55 0.75
CA ILE A 369 -2.96 -12.11 1.04
C ILE A 369 -2.48 -11.43 -0.25
N ILE A 370 -3.14 -10.34 -0.65
CA ILE A 370 -2.90 -9.72 -1.97
C ILE A 370 -2.77 -8.19 -1.89
N GLY A 371 -2.11 -7.58 -2.88
CA GLY A 371 -2.00 -6.12 -3.01
C GLY A 371 -1.20 -5.48 -1.86
N ASP A 372 -1.56 -4.25 -1.48
CA ASP A 372 -0.85 -3.53 -0.41
C ASP A 372 -0.89 -4.29 0.93
N ALA A 373 -1.86 -5.18 1.17
CA ALA A 373 -1.90 -6.03 2.37
C ALA A 373 -0.71 -7.01 2.39
N ALA A 374 -0.31 -7.51 1.21
CA ALA A 374 0.89 -8.31 1.01
C ALA A 374 2.15 -7.49 0.74
N GLY A 375 2.07 -6.16 0.80
CA GLY A 375 3.19 -5.26 0.56
C GLY A 375 3.59 -5.13 -0.91
N PHE A 376 2.64 -5.25 -1.85
CA PHE A 376 2.88 -5.13 -3.29
C PHE A 376 3.11 -3.67 -3.73
N ILE A 377 4.10 -3.02 -3.13
CA ILE A 377 4.53 -1.67 -3.44
C ILE A 377 6.04 -1.69 -3.67
N ASP A 378 6.46 -1.15 -4.81
CA ASP A 378 7.86 -1.09 -5.21
C ASP A 378 8.67 -0.14 -4.31
N PRO A 379 9.76 -0.60 -3.65
CA PRO A 379 10.55 0.22 -2.72
C PRO A 379 11.43 1.32 -3.33
N LEU A 380 11.37 1.54 -4.64
CA LEU A 380 12.05 2.65 -5.32
C LEU A 380 11.06 3.73 -5.74
N THR A 381 9.96 3.31 -6.34
CA THR A 381 8.98 4.19 -6.98
C THR A 381 7.74 4.40 -6.14
N GLY A 382 7.45 3.57 -5.14
CA GLY A 382 6.19 3.65 -4.40
C GLY A 382 4.95 3.28 -5.24
N GLU A 383 5.12 2.76 -6.46
CA GLU A 383 4.01 2.28 -7.28
C GLU A 383 3.43 0.97 -6.72
N GLY A 384 2.10 0.88 -6.66
CA GLY A 384 1.40 -0.30 -6.14
C GLY A 384 0.20 -0.78 -6.96
N ILE A 385 -0.46 0.09 -7.76
CA ILE A 385 -1.70 -0.28 -8.48
C ILE A 385 -1.46 -1.47 -9.43
N GLN A 386 -0.37 -1.41 -10.21
CA GLN A 386 -0.05 -2.48 -11.15
C GLN A 386 0.25 -3.82 -10.48
N TYR A 387 1.04 -3.83 -9.40
CA TYR A 387 1.36 -5.05 -8.67
C TYR A 387 0.15 -5.57 -7.90
N ALA A 388 -0.72 -4.69 -7.42
CA ALA A 388 -1.98 -5.05 -6.79
C ALA A 388 -2.93 -5.75 -7.78
N MET A 389 -3.12 -5.20 -8.97
CA MET A 389 -3.97 -5.81 -10.00
C MET A 389 -3.35 -7.10 -10.56
N GLU A 390 -2.05 -7.11 -10.87
CA GLU A 390 -1.35 -8.32 -11.33
C GLU A 390 -1.40 -9.42 -10.27
N GLY A 391 -1.14 -9.08 -9.01
CA GLY A 391 -1.27 -9.99 -7.88
C GLY A 391 -2.70 -10.53 -7.71
N GLY A 392 -3.72 -9.68 -7.89
CA GLY A 392 -5.12 -10.10 -7.91
C GLY A 392 -5.43 -11.10 -9.03
N LYS A 393 -4.92 -10.85 -10.25
CA LYS A 393 -5.06 -11.77 -11.40
C LYS A 393 -4.37 -13.11 -11.15
N ILE A 394 -3.11 -13.10 -10.71
CA ILE A 394 -2.36 -14.32 -10.35
C ILE A 394 -3.10 -15.09 -9.25
N GLY A 395 -3.60 -14.39 -8.23
CA GLY A 395 -4.38 -14.97 -7.14
C GLY A 395 -5.64 -15.67 -7.64
N ALA A 396 -6.40 -15.02 -8.52
CA ALA A 396 -7.59 -15.61 -9.14
C ALA A 396 -7.23 -16.89 -9.92
N GLU A 397 -6.23 -16.85 -10.79
CA GLU A 397 -5.80 -18.01 -11.58
C GLU A 397 -5.37 -19.20 -10.71
N VAL A 398 -4.65 -18.93 -9.61
CA VAL A 398 -4.25 -19.98 -8.66
C VAL A 398 -5.46 -20.55 -7.93
N LEU A 399 -6.38 -19.70 -7.48
CA LEU A 399 -7.60 -20.17 -6.81
C LEU A 399 -8.51 -20.94 -7.75
N ILE A 400 -8.70 -20.52 -9.01
CA ILE A 400 -9.46 -21.27 -10.03
C ILE A 400 -8.92 -22.69 -10.15
N LYS A 401 -7.60 -22.82 -10.28
CA LYS A 401 -6.92 -24.12 -10.36
C LYS A 401 -7.10 -24.93 -9.07
N ALA A 402 -6.86 -24.32 -7.92
CA ALA A 402 -7.00 -24.95 -6.60
C ALA A 402 -8.43 -25.48 -6.36
N PHE A 403 -9.46 -24.73 -6.74
CA PHE A 403 -10.85 -25.19 -6.64
C PHE A 403 -11.18 -26.33 -7.62
N ASN A 404 -10.64 -26.30 -8.85
CA ASN A 404 -10.80 -27.41 -9.80
C ASN A 404 -10.13 -28.70 -9.29
N GLU A 405 -8.96 -28.56 -8.67
CA GLU A 405 -8.22 -29.64 -8.03
C GLU A 405 -8.83 -30.06 -6.68
N LYS A 406 -9.77 -29.26 -6.14
CA LYS A 406 -10.35 -29.39 -4.78
C LYS A 406 -9.28 -29.40 -3.69
N ASP A 407 -8.20 -28.64 -3.89
CA ASP A 407 -7.06 -28.55 -2.99
C ASP A 407 -6.74 -27.09 -2.67
N LEU A 408 -7.23 -26.63 -1.51
CA LEU A 408 -6.94 -25.32 -0.91
C LEU A 408 -5.87 -25.42 0.18
N SER A 409 -5.09 -26.50 0.24
CA SER A 409 -3.99 -26.62 1.20
C SER A 409 -2.92 -25.55 0.97
N HIS A 410 -2.14 -25.26 2.00
CA HIS A 410 -0.99 -24.37 1.88
C HIS A 410 0.00 -24.86 0.80
N GLN A 411 0.12 -26.16 0.52
CA GLN A 411 1.01 -26.67 -0.54
C GLN A 411 0.52 -26.24 -1.92
N SER A 412 -0.78 -26.35 -2.17
CA SER A 412 -1.42 -25.87 -3.39
C SER A 412 -1.37 -24.34 -3.50
N LEU A 413 -1.68 -23.63 -2.41
CA LEU A 413 -1.75 -22.17 -2.41
C LEU A 413 -0.37 -21.50 -2.38
N LYS A 414 0.71 -22.21 -2.01
CA LYS A 414 2.10 -21.74 -2.17
C LYS A 414 2.40 -21.27 -3.59
N ARG A 415 1.77 -21.89 -4.59
CA ARG A 415 1.91 -21.51 -6.01
C ARG A 415 1.57 -20.04 -6.25
N TYR A 416 0.66 -19.45 -5.47
CA TYR A 416 0.39 -18.01 -5.54
C TYR A 416 1.65 -17.20 -5.21
N GLN A 417 2.29 -17.52 -4.08
CA GLN A 417 3.52 -16.84 -3.68
C GLN A 417 4.65 -17.00 -4.68
N ASP A 418 4.87 -18.22 -5.14
CA ASP A 418 5.93 -18.51 -6.11
C ASP A 418 5.73 -17.73 -7.41
N ARG A 419 4.47 -17.64 -7.88
CA ARG A 419 4.13 -16.93 -9.13
C ARG A 419 4.30 -15.42 -9.01
N TRP A 420 3.80 -14.78 -7.94
CA TRP A 420 3.95 -13.33 -7.82
C TRP A 420 5.40 -12.93 -7.51
N MET A 421 6.13 -13.73 -6.72
CA MET A 421 7.57 -13.53 -6.49
C MET A 421 8.36 -13.61 -7.79
N SER A 422 8.10 -14.63 -8.61
CA SER A 422 8.71 -14.77 -9.93
C SER A 422 8.33 -13.65 -10.89
N ARG A 423 7.07 -13.18 -10.84
CA ARG A 423 6.56 -12.16 -11.78
C ARG A 423 7.09 -10.76 -11.49
N PHE A 424 7.14 -10.37 -10.22
CA PHE A 424 7.55 -9.02 -9.80
C PHE A 424 8.18 -8.94 -8.40
N GLY A 425 7.93 -9.89 -7.49
CA GLY A 425 8.39 -9.78 -6.10
C GLY A 425 9.92 -9.77 -5.94
N HIS A 426 10.65 -10.52 -6.77
CA HIS A 426 12.12 -10.48 -6.75
C HIS A 426 12.69 -9.10 -7.12
N GLU A 427 11.96 -8.29 -7.90
CA GLU A 427 12.40 -6.93 -8.24
C GLU A 427 12.35 -6.00 -7.03
N PHE A 428 11.51 -6.26 -6.01
CA PHE A 428 11.40 -5.37 -4.85
C PHE A 428 12.71 -5.27 -4.05
N ALA A 429 13.47 -6.37 -3.93
CA ALA A 429 14.78 -6.35 -3.29
C ALA A 429 15.79 -5.51 -4.09
N THR A 430 15.77 -5.63 -5.42
CA THR A 430 16.61 -4.82 -6.31
C THR A 430 16.22 -3.34 -6.23
N SER A 431 14.92 -3.03 -6.22
CA SER A 431 14.41 -1.66 -6.07
C SER A 431 14.82 -1.04 -4.73
N MET A 432 14.75 -1.79 -3.63
CA MET A 432 15.22 -1.33 -2.32
C MET A 432 16.74 -1.05 -2.33
N THR A 433 17.51 -1.96 -2.92
CA THR A 433 18.97 -1.77 -3.04
C THR A 433 19.28 -0.53 -3.87
N MET A 434 18.56 -0.34 -4.96
CA MET A 434 18.71 0.83 -5.83
C MET A 434 18.30 2.13 -5.13
N SER A 435 17.22 2.14 -4.36
CA SER A 435 16.77 3.34 -3.64
C SER A 435 17.81 3.79 -2.60
N LEU A 436 18.36 2.84 -1.83
CA LEU A 436 19.46 3.11 -0.89
C LEU A 436 20.75 3.56 -1.59
N PHE A 437 21.05 2.98 -2.77
CA PHE A 437 22.19 3.41 -3.58
C PHE A 437 22.03 4.84 -4.08
N LEU A 438 20.86 5.21 -4.61
CA LEU A 438 20.57 6.58 -5.05
C LEU A 438 20.56 7.58 -3.89
N TYR A 439 20.09 7.17 -2.72
CA TYR A 439 20.20 7.96 -1.49
C TYR A 439 21.66 8.21 -1.11
N ARG A 440 22.51 7.17 -1.17
CA ARG A 440 23.95 7.29 -0.85
C ARG A 440 24.72 8.09 -1.90
N PHE A 441 24.36 7.95 -3.17
CA PHE A 441 25.03 8.59 -4.31
C PHE A 441 24.05 9.39 -5.18
N PRO A 442 23.52 10.54 -4.70
CA PRO A 442 22.53 11.33 -5.45
C PRO A 442 23.03 11.82 -6.81
N ILE A 443 24.36 11.93 -6.99
CA ILE A 443 25.00 12.29 -8.25
C ILE A 443 24.61 11.37 -9.42
N VAL A 444 24.20 10.14 -9.13
CA VAL A 444 23.72 9.18 -10.14
C VAL A 444 22.47 9.72 -10.84
N LEU A 445 21.56 10.39 -10.11
CA LEU A 445 20.36 11.01 -10.68
C LEU A 445 20.74 12.22 -11.57
N ASP A 446 21.73 13.00 -11.15
CA ASP A 446 22.24 14.14 -11.93
C ASP A 446 22.89 13.66 -13.24
N ALA A 447 23.65 12.56 -13.17
CA ALA A 447 24.26 11.92 -14.32
C ALA A 447 23.20 11.30 -15.25
N ALA A 448 22.20 10.62 -14.69
CA ALA A 448 21.09 10.06 -15.46
C ALA A 448 20.33 11.14 -16.25
N ALA A 449 20.00 12.28 -15.63
CA ALA A 449 19.31 13.38 -16.29
C ALA A 449 20.11 13.89 -17.52
N ASN A 450 21.43 14.07 -17.36
CA ASN A 450 22.31 14.51 -18.43
C ASN A 450 22.43 13.46 -19.55
N LEU A 451 22.56 12.18 -19.18
CA LEU A 451 22.65 11.09 -20.15
C LEU A 451 21.37 10.99 -20.98
N ILE A 452 20.21 11.13 -20.36
CA ILE A 452 18.93 11.18 -21.08
C ILE A 452 18.88 12.41 -21.99
N GLY A 453 19.34 13.57 -21.53
CA GLY A 453 19.50 14.76 -22.37
C GLY A 453 20.33 14.52 -23.64
N LYS A 454 21.40 13.73 -23.54
CA LYS A 454 22.26 13.37 -24.68
C LYS A 454 21.64 12.32 -25.59
N ARG A 455 20.91 11.35 -25.05
CA ARG A 455 20.34 10.21 -25.79
C ARG A 455 18.91 10.43 -26.28
N GLY A 456 18.25 11.47 -25.79
CA GLY A 456 16.92 11.90 -26.23
C GLY A 456 15.76 11.02 -25.75
N ALA A 457 14.60 11.23 -26.36
CA ALA A 457 13.31 10.69 -25.92
C ALA A 457 13.21 9.17 -25.92
N ARG A 458 13.92 8.46 -26.82
CA ARG A 458 13.94 7.00 -26.85
C ARG A 458 14.54 6.42 -25.58
N PHE A 459 15.65 6.98 -25.11
CA PHE A 459 16.28 6.52 -23.87
C PHE A 459 15.44 6.90 -22.64
N LEU A 460 14.70 8.03 -22.69
CA LEU A 460 13.69 8.33 -21.67
C LEU A 460 12.56 7.28 -21.63
N ALA A 461 12.10 6.80 -22.79
CA ALA A 461 11.08 5.75 -22.85
C ALA A 461 11.57 4.44 -22.23
N GLU A 462 12.81 4.04 -22.51
CA GLU A 462 13.45 2.88 -21.87
C GLU A 462 13.60 3.08 -20.36
N TRP A 463 14.02 4.28 -19.92
CA TRP A 463 14.06 4.64 -18.51
C TRP A 463 12.68 4.51 -17.85
N ALA A 464 11.64 5.07 -18.48
CA ALA A 464 10.27 4.98 -18.00
C ALA A 464 9.82 3.52 -17.89
N ALA A 465 10.13 2.67 -18.88
CA ALA A 465 9.83 1.24 -18.83
C ALA A 465 10.44 0.53 -17.62
N VAL A 466 11.66 0.90 -17.21
CA VAL A 466 12.29 0.37 -15.98
C VAL A 466 11.60 0.88 -14.73
N MET A 467 11.28 2.17 -14.68
CA MET A 467 10.62 2.78 -13.52
C MET A 467 9.20 2.24 -13.32
N THR A 468 8.45 2.04 -14.40
CA THR A 468 7.08 1.49 -14.38
C THR A 468 7.03 -0.04 -14.40
N GLY A 469 8.14 -0.74 -14.15
CA GLY A 469 8.15 -2.21 -13.98
C GLY A 469 7.96 -3.05 -15.25
N VAL A 470 8.05 -2.46 -16.44
CA VAL A 470 8.03 -3.19 -17.72
C VAL A 470 9.39 -3.86 -17.99
N GLU A 471 10.48 -3.21 -17.59
CA GLU A 471 11.83 -3.76 -17.58
C GLU A 471 12.33 -3.91 -16.14
N PRO A 472 13.20 -4.90 -15.86
CA PRO A 472 13.79 -5.07 -14.54
C PRO A 472 14.78 -3.95 -14.22
N LYS A 473 15.02 -3.67 -12.94
CA LYS A 473 15.96 -2.62 -12.50
C LYS A 473 17.40 -2.92 -12.92
N THR A 474 17.75 -4.19 -13.10
CA THR A 474 19.04 -4.65 -13.63
C THR A 474 19.31 -4.18 -15.07
N TRP A 475 18.30 -3.68 -15.79
CA TRP A 475 18.44 -3.07 -17.10
C TRP A 475 19.50 -1.96 -17.13
N PHE A 476 19.63 -1.18 -16.06
CA PHE A 476 20.64 -0.11 -15.96
C PHE A 476 22.09 -0.64 -15.95
N LEU A 477 22.30 -1.93 -15.69
CA LEU A 477 23.62 -2.58 -15.68
C LEU A 477 24.05 -3.09 -17.06
N ARG A 478 23.19 -2.97 -18.10
CA ARG A 478 23.53 -3.41 -19.46
C ARG A 478 24.78 -2.68 -19.97
N PRO A 479 25.65 -3.33 -20.77
CA PRO A 479 26.86 -2.70 -21.33
C PRO A 479 26.58 -1.45 -22.17
N SER A 480 25.39 -1.36 -22.77
CA SER A 480 24.95 -0.19 -23.54
C SER A 480 24.52 1.00 -22.67
N VAL A 481 24.39 0.84 -21.35
CA VAL A 481 23.82 1.82 -20.41
C VAL A 481 24.76 2.10 -19.25
N GLY A 482 25.10 1.08 -18.47
CA GLY A 482 25.85 1.21 -17.21
C GLY A 482 27.18 1.97 -17.34
N PRO A 483 28.07 1.60 -18.28
CA PRO A 483 29.32 2.34 -18.51
C PRO A 483 29.10 3.82 -18.84
N PHE A 484 28.03 4.16 -19.57
CA PHE A 484 27.74 5.54 -19.93
C PHE A 484 27.21 6.35 -18.75
N ILE A 485 26.45 5.75 -17.84
CA ILE A 485 26.08 6.38 -16.56
C ILE A 485 27.33 6.67 -15.74
N VAL A 486 28.27 5.71 -15.64
CA VAL A 486 29.53 5.88 -14.91
C VAL A 486 30.38 7.01 -15.50
N LEU A 487 30.54 7.05 -16.84
CA LEU A 487 31.24 8.14 -17.51
C LEU A 487 30.58 9.50 -17.23
N GLU A 488 29.25 9.55 -17.21
CA GLU A 488 28.52 10.78 -16.90
C GLU A 488 28.65 11.20 -15.43
N ILE A 489 28.79 10.25 -14.50
CA ILE A 489 29.12 10.54 -13.09
C ILE A 489 30.51 11.19 -13.02
N PHE A 490 31.53 10.65 -13.71
CA PHE A 490 32.86 11.27 -13.76
C PHE A 490 32.81 12.68 -14.36
N ALA A 491 32.08 12.87 -15.46
CA ALA A 491 31.87 14.18 -16.06
C ALA A 491 31.20 15.16 -15.09
N GLU A 492 30.20 14.70 -14.34
CA GLU A 492 29.49 15.51 -13.34
C GLU A 492 30.38 15.88 -12.14
N CYS A 493 31.19 14.95 -11.64
CA CYS A 493 32.23 15.24 -10.64
C CYS A 493 33.19 16.32 -11.14
N PHE A 494 33.66 16.21 -12.38
CA PHE A 494 34.53 17.22 -13.00
C PHE A 494 33.83 18.58 -13.09
N ARG A 495 32.59 18.65 -13.61
CA ARG A 495 31.82 19.92 -13.68
C ARG A 495 31.72 20.60 -12.31
N ARG A 496 31.49 19.85 -11.24
CA ARG A 496 31.38 20.39 -9.87
C ARG A 496 32.70 20.94 -9.35
N LEU A 497 33.80 20.22 -9.57
CA LEU A 497 35.15 20.67 -9.17
C LEU A 497 35.53 21.97 -9.87
N PHE A 498 35.23 22.11 -11.17
CA PHE A 498 35.59 23.30 -11.94
C PHE A 498 34.61 24.47 -11.76
N LYS A 499 33.30 24.24 -11.56
CA LYS A 499 32.37 25.30 -11.14
C LYS A 499 32.74 25.87 -9.78
N SER A 500 33.13 25.03 -8.82
CA SER A 500 33.61 25.48 -7.50
C SER A 500 34.89 26.33 -7.59
N LYS A 501 35.81 25.99 -8.50
CA LYS A 501 37.01 26.82 -8.77
C LYS A 501 36.67 28.14 -9.46
N SER A 502 35.71 28.16 -10.38
CA SER A 502 35.27 29.40 -11.04
C SER A 502 34.66 30.39 -10.04
N ILE A 503 33.82 29.91 -9.11
CA ILE A 503 33.18 30.75 -8.09
C ILE A 503 34.22 31.27 -7.08
N LYS A 504 35.16 30.41 -6.64
CA LYS A 504 36.28 30.82 -5.76
C LYS A 504 37.24 31.81 -6.43
N ASN A 505 37.46 31.72 -7.75
CA ASN A 505 38.28 32.70 -8.47
C ASN A 505 37.57 34.04 -8.67
N THR A 506 36.24 34.08 -8.73
CA THR A 506 35.48 35.34 -8.68
C THR A 506 35.47 35.98 -7.30
N GLU A 507 35.40 35.22 -6.21
CA GLU A 507 35.48 35.76 -4.84
C GLU A 507 36.90 36.23 -4.47
N ASN A 508 37.95 35.58 -5.00
CA ASN A 508 39.35 36.04 -4.79
C ASN A 508 39.75 37.22 -5.68
N ASN A 509 39.00 37.53 -6.75
CA ASN A 509 39.23 38.71 -7.59
C ASN A 509 38.37 39.93 -7.19
N SER A 510 37.51 39.80 -6.16
CA SER A 510 36.64 40.89 -5.69
C SER A 510 37.07 41.52 -4.36
N LEU A 511 38.32 41.29 -3.91
CA LEU A 511 38.86 41.87 -2.67
C LEU A 511 39.90 42.99 -2.88
N ASP A 512 40.16 43.41 -4.14
CA ASP A 512 41.08 44.54 -4.44
C ASP A 512 40.42 45.75 -5.11
N GLN A 513 39.09 45.78 -5.22
CA GLN A 513 38.36 47.01 -5.57
C GLN A 513 37.03 47.03 -4.84
N TYR A 514 37.02 47.64 -3.66
CA TYR A 514 36.05 48.67 -3.23
C TYR A 514 36.45 49.23 -1.86
#